data_AF-A0AAD8SPH0-F1
#
_entry.id   AF-A0AAD8SPH0-F1
#
_cell.length_a   1.000
_cell.length_b   1.000
_cell.length_c   1.000
_cell.angle_alpha   90.00
_cell.angle_beta   90.00
_cell.angle_gamma   90.00
#
_symmetry.space_group_name_H-M   'P 1'
#
loop_
_entity.id
_entity.type
_entity.pdbx_description
1 polymer ?
#
loop_
_entity_poly.entity_id
_entity_poly.type
_entity_poly.pdbx_seq_one_letter_code
_entity_poly.pdbx_strand_id
1 'polypeptide(L)'
;MAFTGQKTASTYRSAVVRGTHEFHIDGCSDRKRFSSVTSSSSIKSGSFLAGGHNWALACSFDNEGHLVSITLELLGTRAKDFFATAGIRIEDPLGEWPTAVWQSDAMRFQANRTWKLSVPDAYHGHESGYVRDDRLTIQCTVDVLEEYSPKASVETRNCFASVVPPPTIAQDLHKLLFVDESESGSRSDCEERRRRCMRPDVTFVVEENEIQAHKLLLAMRSPVFAAEFRWHTNDNATSTLLSIDDMSASTFRAMLRFIYTDELPIKSSNDTTQRACKEKYASRRREAMARDLLVAADRYDLERLRLMCQNILLESIDASTVMGTLLLVRGRHTCCQLEDSCIEYIASDPNVYAAVMSTEEYQELKNSCSPLIIEIVERVAMHNGARNSSDGINHGLPNKTWSAYNASVHVTKQPYTSTSIPTTRVTIMVPPSSIALQLEQLLVGQQGSDLSFLVEGCEIRAHALVIAARSPILYETVAAAAGDNNDDLRVASIDGIKATVFKAVLHFVYTDDLPTLGSTVVAEDVLAAACRFFCCHNMFHRWSDIGKDVVAVAGIRMEDPLVQW
;
A
#
# COMPACT_ATOMS: atom_id res chain seq x y z
N MET A 1 59.96 11.77 11.93
CA MET A 1 58.80 12.69 12.00
C MET A 1 58.37 12.96 10.56
N ALA A 2 57.22 12.46 10.14
CA ALA A 2 56.62 12.82 8.86
C ALA A 2 55.29 13.52 9.17
N PHE A 3 55.20 14.81 8.87
CA PHE A 3 53.97 15.57 8.94
C PHE A 3 53.15 15.27 7.67
N THR A 4 52.02 14.61 7.82
CA THR A 4 51.01 14.50 6.77
C THR A 4 50.06 15.69 6.88
N GLY A 5 50.08 16.57 5.88
CA GLY A 5 49.21 17.74 5.82
C GLY A 5 47.74 17.34 5.71
N GLN A 6 46.91 17.92 6.57
CA GLN A 6 45.46 17.68 6.60
C GLN A 6 44.79 18.40 5.42
N LYS A 7 44.24 17.65 4.46
CA LYS A 7 43.37 18.21 3.42
C LYS A 7 41.96 18.32 3.95
N THR A 8 41.37 19.49 3.86
CA THR A 8 39.93 19.71 4.08
C THR A 8 39.25 20.00 2.75
N ALA A 9 38.14 19.32 2.48
CA ALA A 9 37.23 19.61 1.38
C ALA A 9 35.89 20.10 1.95
N SER A 10 35.22 21.01 1.24
CA SER A 10 33.83 21.37 1.53
C SER A 10 33.00 21.17 0.27
N THR A 11 31.76 20.74 0.44
CA THR A 11 30.83 20.49 -0.65
C THR A 11 29.61 21.38 -0.45
N TYR A 12 29.32 22.19 -1.45
CA TYR A 12 28.10 23.00 -1.53
C TYR A 12 26.96 22.11 -2.03
N ARG A 13 25.84 22.08 -1.32
CA ARG A 13 24.60 21.42 -1.76
C ARG A 13 23.47 22.44 -1.66
N SER A 14 22.81 22.71 -2.77
CA SER A 14 21.49 23.34 -2.79
C SER A 14 20.43 22.24 -2.94
N ALA A 15 19.35 22.34 -2.18
CA ALA A 15 18.21 21.44 -2.28
C ALA A 15 16.95 22.26 -2.59
N VAL A 16 16.06 21.69 -3.40
CA VAL A 16 14.75 22.27 -3.71
C VAL A 16 13.70 21.46 -2.98
N VAL A 17 12.90 22.10 -2.13
CA VAL A 17 11.83 21.45 -1.36
C VAL A 17 10.48 21.98 -1.84
N ARG A 18 9.69 21.09 -2.45
CA ARG A 18 8.37 21.39 -3.04
C ARG A 18 7.24 21.16 -2.03
N GLY A 19 6.31 22.10 -1.95
CA GLY A 19 4.99 21.91 -1.37
C GLY A 19 3.90 22.13 -2.42
N THR A 20 2.82 21.36 -2.33
CA THR A 20 1.65 21.47 -3.21
C THR A 20 0.39 21.63 -2.36
N HIS A 21 -0.50 22.52 -2.76
CA HIS A 21 -1.76 22.76 -2.08
C HIS A 21 -2.91 22.85 -3.08
N GLU A 22 -4.00 22.15 -2.79
CA GLU A 22 -5.23 22.20 -3.57
C GLU A 22 -6.26 22.98 -2.76
N PHE A 23 -6.75 24.08 -3.33
CA PHE A 23 -7.70 24.97 -2.69
C PHE A 23 -9.03 24.93 -3.43
N HIS A 24 -10.03 24.35 -2.78
CA HIS A 24 -11.41 24.32 -3.26
C HIS A 24 -12.18 25.53 -2.72
N ILE A 25 -12.79 26.28 -3.63
CA ILE A 25 -13.64 27.43 -3.34
C ILE A 25 -15.05 27.05 -3.76
N ASP A 26 -15.87 26.69 -2.79
CA ASP A 26 -17.30 26.38 -2.99
C ASP A 26 -18.13 27.67 -2.90
N GLY A 27 -19.23 27.74 -3.65
CA GLY A 27 -20.18 28.86 -3.58
C GLY A 27 -19.79 30.07 -4.45
N CYS A 28 -19.07 29.86 -5.56
CA CYS A 28 -18.57 30.94 -6.43
C CYS A 28 -19.69 31.83 -7.01
N SER A 29 -20.85 31.25 -7.31
CA SER A 29 -21.99 31.90 -7.98
C SER A 29 -22.80 32.79 -7.03
N ASP A 30 -22.92 32.40 -5.76
CA ASP A 30 -23.66 33.15 -4.74
C ASP A 30 -22.95 34.44 -4.29
N ARG A 31 -21.65 34.57 -4.56
CA ARG A 31 -20.85 35.75 -4.21
C ARG A 31 -21.20 37.01 -5.00
N LYS A 32 -21.79 36.86 -6.20
CA LYS A 32 -22.39 37.99 -6.94
C LYS A 32 -23.43 38.76 -6.09
N ARG A 33 -24.06 38.10 -5.11
CA ARG A 33 -25.08 38.70 -4.23
C ARG A 33 -24.49 39.38 -2.99
N PHE A 34 -23.29 39.00 -2.54
CA PHE A 34 -22.66 39.51 -1.31
C PHE A 34 -21.64 40.64 -1.53
N SER A 35 -21.18 40.89 -2.76
CA SER A 35 -20.17 41.92 -3.07
C SER A 35 -20.61 43.35 -2.76
N SER A 36 -21.92 43.62 -2.60
CA SER A 36 -22.44 44.95 -2.27
C SER A 36 -22.30 45.36 -0.78
N VAL A 37 -21.92 44.45 0.12
CA VAL A 37 -21.99 44.68 1.59
C VAL A 37 -20.64 44.70 2.30
N THR A 38 -19.59 44.06 1.77
CA THR A 38 -18.29 43.99 2.46
C THR A 38 -17.12 44.42 1.57
N SER A 39 -16.55 45.59 1.85
CA SER A 39 -15.26 46.01 1.30
C SER A 39 -14.16 45.04 1.73
N SER A 40 -13.57 44.35 0.74
CA SER A 40 -12.50 43.33 0.79
C SER A 40 -12.90 41.94 1.32
N SER A 41 -13.37 41.05 0.44
CA SER A 41 -13.62 39.64 0.75
C SER A 41 -12.60 38.71 0.08
N SER A 42 -11.31 38.83 0.41
CA SER A 42 -10.33 37.82 0.00
C SER A 42 -10.60 36.52 0.76
N ILE A 43 -10.66 35.41 0.04
CA ILE A 43 -10.85 34.07 0.61
C ILE A 43 -9.48 33.49 0.88
N LYS A 44 -9.23 33.11 2.13
CA LYS A 44 -7.98 32.49 2.52
C LYS A 44 -8.13 30.97 2.58
N SER A 45 -7.14 30.27 2.04
CA SER A 45 -7.01 28.82 2.18
C SER A 45 -6.53 28.45 3.59
N GLY A 46 -6.59 27.16 3.91
CA GLY A 46 -5.81 26.60 5.02
C GLY A 46 -4.30 26.76 4.77
N SER A 47 -3.51 26.63 5.84
CA SER A 47 -2.06 26.68 5.73
C SER A 47 -1.49 25.39 5.15
N PHE A 48 -0.46 25.48 4.32
CA PHE A 48 0.29 24.34 3.80
C PHE A 48 1.80 24.55 3.92
N LEU A 49 2.56 23.46 4.00
CA LEU A 49 4.00 23.50 4.24
C LEU A 49 4.78 23.37 2.93
N ALA A 50 5.72 24.28 2.69
CA ALA A 50 6.71 24.18 1.61
C ALA A 50 8.07 24.71 2.09
N GLY A 51 9.13 23.92 1.97
CA GLY A 51 10.48 24.31 2.40
C GLY A 51 10.62 24.70 3.88
N GLY A 52 9.87 24.05 4.77
CA GLY A 52 9.86 24.40 6.21
C GLY A 52 9.11 25.69 6.55
N HIS A 53 8.39 26.27 5.58
CA HIS A 53 7.60 27.48 5.74
C HIS A 53 6.11 27.21 5.55
N ASN A 54 5.27 27.81 6.39
CA ASN A 54 3.82 27.73 6.26
C ASN A 54 3.33 28.83 5.31
N TRP A 55 2.49 28.45 4.37
CA TRP A 55 1.95 29.31 3.34
C TRP A 55 0.43 29.24 3.34
N ALA A 56 -0.25 30.28 2.89
CA ALA A 56 -1.66 30.23 2.55
C ALA A 56 -1.92 31.02 1.27
N LEU A 57 -2.92 30.59 0.51
CA LEU A 57 -3.43 31.34 -0.63
C LEU A 57 -4.53 32.28 -0.17
N ALA A 58 -4.53 33.49 -0.70
CA ALA A 58 -5.61 34.45 -0.59
C ALA A 58 -6.11 34.81 -1.99
N CYS A 59 -7.34 34.45 -2.31
CA CYS A 59 -7.97 34.70 -3.59
C CYS A 59 -8.98 35.84 -3.48
N SER A 60 -8.87 36.85 -4.33
CA SER A 60 -9.82 37.98 -4.39
C SER A 60 -10.61 37.92 -5.68
N PHE A 61 -11.90 38.21 -5.57
CA PHE A 61 -12.85 38.20 -6.68
C PHE A 61 -13.41 39.61 -6.89
N ASP A 62 -13.77 39.95 -8.13
CA ASP A 62 -14.47 41.21 -8.43
C ASP A 62 -15.96 41.11 -8.09
N ASN A 63 -16.68 42.20 -8.34
CA ASN A 63 -18.13 42.28 -8.13
C ASN A 63 -18.93 41.37 -9.08
N GLU A 64 -18.29 40.90 -10.16
CA GLU A 64 -18.86 39.98 -11.15
C GLU A 64 -18.54 38.51 -10.81
N GLY A 65 -17.76 38.25 -9.75
CA GLY A 65 -17.40 36.92 -9.29
C GLY A 65 -16.20 36.30 -10.02
N HIS A 66 -15.47 37.07 -10.83
CA HIS A 66 -14.26 36.59 -11.51
C HIS A 66 -13.06 36.66 -10.57
N LEU A 67 -12.15 35.69 -10.67
CA LEU A 67 -10.92 35.68 -9.89
C LEU A 67 -9.96 36.76 -10.40
N VAL A 68 -9.70 37.78 -9.58
CA VAL A 68 -8.90 38.96 -9.95
C VAL A 68 -7.45 38.85 -9.48
N SER A 69 -7.23 38.22 -8.34
CA SER A 69 -5.88 38.08 -7.80
C SER A 69 -5.73 36.86 -6.93
N ILE A 70 -4.61 36.16 -7.10
CA ILE A 70 -4.14 35.11 -6.20
C ILE A 70 -2.93 35.68 -5.47
N THR A 71 -2.93 35.64 -4.14
CA THR A 71 -1.79 36.07 -3.33
C THR A 71 -1.33 34.91 -2.46
N LEU A 72 -0.04 34.61 -2.49
CA LEU A 72 0.59 33.64 -1.61
C LEU A 72 1.15 34.36 -0.39
N GLU A 73 0.66 34.03 0.79
CA GLU A 73 1.04 34.64 2.06
C GLU A 73 1.96 33.70 2.85
N LEU A 74 3.12 34.22 3.29
CA LEU A 74 4.01 33.50 4.20
C LEU A 74 3.51 33.69 5.64
N LEU A 75 3.10 32.60 6.29
CA LEU A 75 2.56 32.57 7.64
C LEU A 75 3.69 32.34 8.66
N GLY A 76 4.29 33.43 9.16
CA GLY A 76 5.27 33.38 10.24
C GLY A 76 6.29 34.52 10.26
N THR A 77 6.74 34.91 11.46
CA THR A 77 7.58 36.10 11.70
C THR A 77 9.09 35.83 11.80
N ARG A 78 9.55 34.59 11.61
CA ARG A 78 10.94 34.16 11.91
C ARG A 78 11.64 33.37 10.80
N ALA A 79 11.37 33.67 9.53
CA ALA A 79 12.11 33.09 8.41
C ALA A 79 13.42 33.87 8.13
N LYS A 80 14.54 33.16 7.92
CA LYS A 80 15.73 33.73 7.26
C LYS A 80 15.39 33.96 5.77
N ASP A 81 16.08 34.88 5.10
CA ASP A 81 15.85 35.11 3.66
C ASP A 81 16.06 33.82 2.86
N PHE A 82 15.10 33.46 2.01
CA PHE A 82 15.17 32.29 1.12
C PHE A 82 14.61 32.64 -0.26
N PHE A 83 14.90 31.83 -1.27
CA PHE A 83 14.31 31.96 -2.60
C PHE A 83 13.23 30.91 -2.82
N ALA A 84 12.15 31.26 -3.48
CA ALA A 84 11.11 30.32 -3.86
C ALA A 84 10.54 30.61 -5.25
N THR A 85 10.12 29.58 -5.98
CA THR A 85 9.26 29.71 -7.16
C THR A 85 7.85 29.24 -6.81
N ALA A 86 6.84 29.76 -7.52
CA ALA A 86 5.45 29.37 -7.35
C ALA A 86 4.81 29.01 -8.69
N GLY A 87 3.87 28.08 -8.67
CA GLY A 87 3.04 27.71 -9.81
C GLY A 87 1.56 27.68 -9.44
N ILE A 88 0.70 27.98 -10.41
CA ILE A 88 -0.75 27.87 -10.31
C ILE A 88 -1.25 27.00 -11.46
N ARG A 89 -2.14 26.06 -11.15
CA ARG A 89 -2.81 25.18 -12.09
C ARG A 89 -4.30 25.12 -11.77
N ILE A 90 -5.15 25.35 -12.78
CA ILE A 90 -6.61 25.25 -12.71
C ILE A 90 -7.04 24.30 -13.84
N GLU A 91 -7.68 23.20 -13.47
CA GLU A 91 -8.11 22.16 -14.41
C GLU A 91 -9.57 22.35 -14.80
N ASP A 92 -9.89 22.08 -16.08
CA ASP A 92 -11.27 21.97 -16.54
C ASP A 92 -11.79 20.55 -16.21
N PRO A 93 -12.84 20.41 -15.38
CA PRO A 93 -13.42 19.12 -15.03
C PRO A 93 -14.03 18.32 -16.20
N LEU A 94 -14.33 18.96 -17.33
CA LEU A 94 -14.87 18.33 -18.54
C LEU A 94 -13.81 18.14 -19.64
N GLY A 95 -12.65 18.79 -19.49
CA GLY A 95 -11.55 18.73 -20.45
C GLY A 95 -11.85 19.38 -21.81
N GLU A 96 -12.83 20.28 -21.85
CA GLU A 96 -13.20 21.07 -23.03
C GLU A 96 -12.20 22.22 -23.27
N TRP A 97 -11.57 22.70 -22.20
CA TRP A 97 -10.58 23.77 -22.21
C TRP A 97 -9.19 23.26 -21.77
N PRO A 98 -8.10 23.83 -22.33
CA PRO A 98 -6.75 23.48 -21.91
C PRO A 98 -6.53 23.86 -20.44
N THR A 99 -5.74 23.08 -19.72
CA THR A 99 -5.39 23.38 -18.33
C THR A 99 -4.75 24.77 -18.23
N ALA A 100 -5.31 25.61 -17.36
CA ALA A 100 -4.81 26.95 -17.11
C ALA A 100 -3.62 26.88 -16.14
N VAL A 101 -2.41 27.19 -16.63
CA VAL A 101 -1.15 27.07 -15.87
C VAL A 101 -0.38 28.38 -15.89
N TRP A 102 0.17 28.77 -14.74
CA TRP A 102 1.12 29.87 -14.59
C TRP A 102 2.28 29.45 -13.71
N GLN A 103 3.48 29.99 -13.96
CA GLN A 103 4.67 29.75 -13.15
C GLN A 103 5.48 31.03 -13.01
N SER A 104 6.10 31.21 -11.85
CA SER A 104 6.93 32.37 -11.53
C SER A 104 8.42 32.09 -11.75
N ASP A 105 9.19 33.17 -11.90
CA ASP A 105 10.62 33.16 -11.60
C ASP A 105 10.89 33.04 -10.10
N ALA A 106 12.14 32.74 -9.73
CA ALA A 106 12.55 32.63 -8.33
C ALA A 106 12.51 34.00 -7.64
N MET A 107 11.76 34.10 -6.54
CA MET A 107 11.61 35.32 -5.74
C MET A 107 12.23 35.15 -4.35
N ARG A 108 12.89 36.20 -3.85
CA ARG A 108 13.42 36.23 -2.47
C ARG A 108 12.33 36.62 -1.46
N PHE A 109 12.13 35.78 -0.46
CA PHE A 109 11.22 36.02 0.66
C PHE A 109 11.94 36.53 1.91
N GLN A 110 11.24 37.39 2.66
CA GLN A 110 11.64 37.92 3.96
C GLN A 110 10.44 37.80 4.90
N ALA A 111 10.65 37.75 6.22
CA ALA A 111 9.58 37.54 7.20
C ALA A 111 8.40 38.50 7.00
N ASN A 112 7.17 37.97 7.03
CA ASN A 112 5.88 38.66 6.79
C ASN A 112 5.63 39.22 5.37
N ARG A 113 6.26 38.66 4.32
CA ARG A 113 5.95 39.05 2.94
C ARG A 113 4.78 38.26 2.33
N THR A 114 4.00 38.95 1.50
CA THR A 114 2.98 38.38 0.61
C THR A 114 3.45 38.48 -0.85
N TRP A 115 3.12 37.49 -1.67
CA TRP A 115 3.49 37.42 -3.10
C TRP A 115 2.25 37.37 -3.97
N LYS A 116 2.02 38.41 -4.77
CA LYS A 116 0.94 38.39 -5.76
C LYS A 116 1.34 37.51 -6.95
N LEU A 117 0.57 36.45 -7.17
CA LEU A 117 0.71 35.52 -8.29
C LEU A 117 -0.22 35.96 -9.43
N SER A 118 0.14 35.61 -10.66
CA SER A 118 -0.72 35.89 -11.81
C SER A 118 -1.78 34.79 -11.94
N VAL A 119 -3.00 35.20 -12.28
CA VAL A 119 -4.02 34.28 -12.78
C VAL A 119 -3.58 33.83 -14.17
N PRO A 120 -3.63 32.52 -14.51
CA PRO A 120 -3.20 32.06 -15.82
C PRO A 120 -4.04 32.67 -16.95
N ASP A 121 -3.40 33.11 -18.04
CA ASP A 121 -4.10 33.77 -19.15
C ASP A 121 -5.20 32.89 -19.78
N ALA A 122 -5.00 31.58 -19.81
CA ALA A 122 -5.98 30.62 -20.33
C ALA A 122 -7.28 30.55 -19.52
N TYR A 123 -7.24 30.96 -18.24
CA TYR A 123 -8.42 31.06 -17.39
C TYR A 123 -9.31 32.25 -17.78
N HIS A 124 -8.69 33.34 -18.27
CA HIS A 124 -9.42 34.55 -18.65
C HIS A 124 -10.29 34.33 -19.90
N GLY A 125 -11.55 34.76 -19.83
CA GLY A 125 -12.54 34.63 -20.91
C GLY A 125 -13.24 33.26 -20.99
N HIS A 126 -12.84 32.30 -20.16
CA HIS A 126 -13.42 30.95 -20.11
C HIS A 126 -13.70 30.51 -18.66
N GLU A 127 -13.89 31.47 -17.75
CA GLU A 127 -13.96 31.25 -16.31
C GLU A 127 -15.07 30.25 -15.91
N SER A 128 -16.21 30.27 -16.61
CA SER A 128 -17.33 29.36 -16.38
C SER A 128 -17.02 27.90 -16.73
N GLY A 129 -16.05 27.65 -17.61
CA GLY A 129 -15.63 26.28 -17.97
C GLY A 129 -14.82 25.59 -16.88
N TYR A 130 -14.09 26.37 -16.07
CA TYR A 130 -13.26 25.86 -14.97
C TYR A 130 -14.01 25.73 -13.64
N VAL A 131 -15.29 26.13 -13.59
CA VAL A 131 -16.14 26.05 -12.39
C VAL A 131 -17.23 25.01 -12.62
N ARG A 132 -17.33 24.02 -11.73
CA ARG A 132 -18.34 22.96 -11.81
C ARG A 132 -19.01 22.77 -10.46
N ASP A 133 -20.33 22.55 -10.46
CA ASP A 133 -21.15 22.40 -9.24
C ASP A 133 -20.89 23.54 -8.23
N ASP A 134 -20.71 24.75 -8.78
CA ASP A 134 -20.39 25.97 -8.04
C ASP A 134 -19.04 25.96 -7.28
N ARG A 135 -18.09 25.14 -7.73
CA ARG A 135 -16.77 24.97 -7.13
C ARG A 135 -15.65 25.29 -8.10
N LEU A 136 -14.72 26.14 -7.66
CA LEU A 136 -13.43 26.39 -8.32
C LEU A 136 -12.31 25.68 -7.56
N THR A 137 -11.45 24.95 -8.26
CA THR A 137 -10.29 24.28 -7.67
C THR A 137 -8.99 24.90 -8.21
N ILE A 138 -8.14 25.37 -7.29
CA ILE A 138 -6.84 25.96 -7.62
C ILE A 138 -5.75 25.10 -6.99
N GLN A 139 -4.87 24.54 -7.81
CA GLN A 139 -3.66 23.87 -7.34
C GLN A 139 -2.48 24.85 -7.37
N CYS A 140 -1.84 25.06 -6.21
CA CYS A 140 -0.63 25.85 -6.09
C CYS A 140 0.57 24.97 -5.74
N THR A 141 1.69 25.21 -6.40
CA THR A 141 2.99 24.61 -6.07
C THR A 141 3.95 25.70 -5.61
N VAL A 142 4.78 25.40 -4.61
CA VAL A 142 5.83 26.29 -4.11
C VAL A 142 7.11 25.48 -3.94
N ASP A 143 8.17 25.89 -4.65
CA ASP A 143 9.49 25.27 -4.57
C ASP A 143 10.45 26.21 -3.85
N VAL A 144 10.91 25.85 -2.66
CA VAL A 144 11.86 26.65 -1.86
C VAL A 144 13.28 26.16 -2.10
N LEU A 145 14.17 27.09 -2.45
CA LEU A 145 15.61 26.87 -2.62
C LEU A 145 16.32 27.08 -1.30
N GLU A 146 16.92 26.01 -0.75
CA GLU A 146 17.63 26.06 0.52
C GLU A 146 19.15 26.18 0.29
N GLU A 147 19.74 27.32 0.69
CA GLU A 147 21.19 27.55 0.64
C GLU A 147 21.86 27.10 1.96
N TYR A 148 22.71 26.08 1.89
CA TYR A 148 23.54 25.64 3.02
C TYR A 148 24.87 26.40 3.05
N SER A 149 24.99 27.44 3.89
CA SER A 149 26.29 27.99 4.28
C SER A 149 26.74 27.39 5.62
N PRO A 150 27.90 26.68 5.70
CA PRO A 150 28.40 26.18 6.96
C PRO A 150 29.14 27.32 7.68
N LYS A 151 28.47 28.01 8.61
CA LYS A 151 29.15 28.79 9.64
C LYS A 151 28.69 28.37 11.02
N ALA A 152 29.68 27.89 11.76
CA ALA A 152 29.61 27.50 13.15
C ALA A 152 29.07 28.61 14.03
N SER A 153 27.99 28.34 14.76
CA SER A 153 27.86 28.67 16.19
C SER A 153 26.53 28.13 16.70
N VAL A 154 26.63 27.60 17.90
CA VAL A 154 25.59 27.02 18.74
C VAL A 154 24.43 28.00 18.90
N GLU A 155 23.22 27.56 18.55
CA GLU A 155 22.00 27.80 19.32
C GLU A 155 20.86 26.96 18.72
N THR A 156 20.16 26.28 19.63
CA THR A 156 19.15 25.24 19.48
C THR A 156 18.12 25.55 18.38
N ARG A 157 18.14 24.75 17.30
CA ARG A 157 17.06 24.69 16.30
C ARG A 157 16.23 23.44 16.56
N ASN A 158 14.98 23.63 16.96
CA ASN A 158 13.95 22.62 16.82
C ASN A 158 13.84 22.25 15.34
N CYS A 159 14.21 21.01 15.02
CA CYS A 159 14.22 20.47 13.67
C CYS A 159 12.82 20.04 13.26
N PHE A 160 12.43 20.41 12.04
CA PHE A 160 11.16 20.14 11.40
C PHE A 160 10.92 18.65 11.13
N ALA A 161 9.63 18.29 11.08
CA ALA A 161 9.10 16.99 10.69
C ALA A 161 9.70 16.53 9.36
N SER A 162 10.55 15.51 9.45
CA SER A 162 10.99 14.73 8.31
C SER A 162 9.89 13.74 7.98
N VAL A 163 9.56 13.58 6.70
CA VAL A 163 8.61 12.57 6.26
C VAL A 163 9.20 11.21 6.60
N VAL A 164 8.63 10.53 7.59
CA VAL A 164 9.02 9.17 7.97
C VAL A 164 8.94 8.29 6.70
N PRO A 165 10.04 7.69 6.22
CA PRO A 165 10.02 6.84 5.04
C PRO A 165 9.09 5.62 5.24
N PRO A 166 8.53 5.06 4.17
CA PRO A 166 7.55 3.97 4.25
C PRO A 166 8.14 2.69 4.87
N PRO A 167 7.30 1.80 5.47
CA PRO A 167 7.69 0.46 5.94
C PRO A 167 8.57 -0.30 4.96
N THR A 168 9.72 -0.78 5.40
CA THR A 168 10.65 -1.59 4.58
C THR A 168 10.65 -3.06 4.96
N ILE A 169 9.93 -3.45 6.02
CA ILE A 169 9.93 -4.81 6.55
C ILE A 169 9.61 -5.88 5.51
N ALA A 170 8.63 -5.66 4.66
CA ALA A 170 8.29 -6.58 3.56
C ALA A 170 9.44 -6.74 2.55
N GLN A 171 10.16 -5.65 2.24
CA GLN A 171 11.29 -5.70 1.32
C GLN A 171 12.51 -6.36 1.95
N ASP A 172 12.72 -6.17 3.25
CA ASP A 172 13.82 -6.80 3.96
C ASP A 172 13.60 -8.29 4.14
N LEU A 173 12.36 -8.72 4.42
CA LEU A 173 11.99 -10.13 4.39
C LEU A 173 12.12 -10.72 2.99
N HIS A 174 11.69 -10.01 1.94
CA HIS A 174 11.84 -10.47 0.56
C HIS A 174 13.29 -10.85 0.18
N LYS A 175 14.29 -10.12 0.71
CA LYS A 175 15.71 -10.41 0.46
C LYS A 175 16.15 -11.78 1.00
N LEU A 176 15.41 -12.34 1.96
CA LEU A 176 15.61 -13.71 2.47
C LEU A 176 15.13 -14.78 1.49
N LEU A 177 14.20 -14.46 0.59
CA LEU A 177 13.64 -15.45 -0.33
C LEU A 177 14.73 -15.98 -1.26
N PHE A 178 14.99 -17.28 -1.16
CA PHE A 178 15.93 -17.98 -2.03
C PHE A 178 15.21 -18.34 -3.33
N VAL A 179 15.30 -17.46 -4.33
CA VAL A 179 14.91 -17.81 -5.70
C VAL A 179 16.19 -18.25 -6.40
N ASP A 180 16.24 -19.51 -6.83
CA ASP A 180 17.25 -19.97 -7.79
C ASP A 180 17.01 -19.21 -9.09
N GLU A 181 17.62 -18.04 -9.23
CA GLU A 181 17.79 -17.40 -10.52
C GLU A 181 18.90 -18.18 -11.22
N SER A 182 18.46 -19.19 -11.96
CA SER A 182 19.23 -19.72 -13.08
C SER A 182 19.41 -18.55 -14.06
N GLU A 183 20.48 -17.79 -13.88
CA GLU A 183 21.27 -17.03 -14.86
C GLU A 183 21.95 -15.81 -14.19
N SER A 184 23.29 -15.76 -14.26
CA SER A 184 24.15 -14.56 -14.19
C SER A 184 24.56 -13.92 -12.84
N GLY A 185 24.29 -14.53 -11.68
CA GLY A 185 24.88 -14.08 -10.40
C GLY A 185 26.32 -14.58 -10.19
N SER A 186 27.29 -13.69 -9.99
CA SER A 186 28.67 -14.06 -9.62
C SER A 186 28.70 -14.87 -8.32
N ARG A 187 29.53 -15.92 -8.27
CA ARG A 187 29.71 -16.80 -7.09
C ARG A 187 30.07 -16.03 -5.81
N SER A 188 30.67 -14.85 -5.93
CA SER A 188 31.00 -13.95 -4.81
C SER A 188 29.78 -13.30 -4.15
N ASP A 189 28.80 -12.86 -4.93
CA ASP A 189 27.60 -12.18 -4.42
C ASP A 189 26.70 -13.17 -3.66
N CYS A 190 26.69 -14.42 -4.14
CA CYS A 190 26.02 -15.54 -3.48
C CYS A 190 26.65 -15.88 -2.13
N GLU A 191 27.99 -15.82 -2.01
CA GLU A 191 28.71 -16.12 -0.77
C GLU A 191 28.58 -14.99 0.26
N GLU A 192 28.60 -13.73 -0.16
CA GLU A 192 28.43 -12.59 0.74
C GLU A 192 26.97 -12.46 1.23
N ARG A 193 25.98 -12.74 0.36
CA ARG A 193 24.56 -12.84 0.74
C ARG A 193 24.32 -14.05 1.68
N ARG A 194 25.01 -15.17 1.46
CA ARG A 194 25.00 -16.36 2.35
C ARG A 194 25.66 -16.14 3.72
N ARG A 195 26.55 -15.16 3.88
CA ARG A 195 27.13 -14.82 5.20
C ARG A 195 26.24 -13.92 6.03
N ARG A 196 25.36 -13.12 5.40
CA ARG A 196 24.54 -12.11 6.09
C ARG A 196 23.11 -12.57 6.42
N CYS A 197 22.53 -13.48 5.63
CA CYS A 197 21.17 -13.96 5.85
C CYS A 197 21.18 -15.39 6.40
N MET A 198 20.27 -15.66 7.34
CA MET A 198 20.02 -17.02 7.84
C MET A 198 19.73 -17.98 6.68
N ARG A 199 20.17 -19.23 6.83
CA ARG A 199 19.93 -20.26 5.81
C ARG A 199 18.48 -20.75 5.86
N PRO A 200 17.89 -21.10 4.71
CA PRO A 200 16.63 -21.84 4.66
C PRO A 200 16.72 -23.12 5.50
N ASP A 201 15.67 -23.42 6.25
CA ASP A 201 15.54 -24.55 7.17
C ASP A 201 14.48 -25.58 6.71
N VAL A 202 13.88 -25.36 5.54
CA VAL A 202 12.96 -26.28 4.86
C VAL A 202 13.15 -26.23 3.34
N THR A 203 13.04 -27.40 2.69
CA THR A 203 13.05 -27.55 1.23
C THR A 203 11.75 -28.23 0.79
N PHE A 204 11.06 -27.65 -0.19
CA PHE A 204 9.89 -28.24 -0.82
C PHE A 204 10.27 -28.84 -2.17
N VAL A 205 9.75 -30.03 -2.49
CA VAL A 205 9.81 -30.63 -3.83
C VAL A 205 8.47 -30.40 -4.49
N VAL A 206 8.45 -29.62 -5.57
CA VAL A 206 7.23 -29.25 -6.31
C VAL A 206 7.49 -29.47 -7.80
N GLU A 207 6.78 -30.39 -8.45
CA GLU A 207 7.05 -30.77 -9.86
C GLU A 207 8.54 -31.00 -10.14
N GLU A 208 9.23 -31.81 -9.32
CA GLU A 208 10.67 -32.09 -9.43
C GLU A 208 11.60 -30.87 -9.17
N ASN A 209 11.05 -29.71 -8.80
CA ASN A 209 11.84 -28.53 -8.41
C ASN A 209 12.04 -28.50 -6.90
N GLU A 210 13.29 -28.32 -6.47
CA GLU A 210 13.59 -27.98 -5.07
C GLU A 210 13.42 -26.48 -4.83
N ILE A 211 12.63 -26.14 -3.81
CA ILE A 211 12.30 -24.75 -3.45
C ILE A 211 12.55 -24.56 -1.95
N GLN A 212 13.51 -23.72 -1.60
CA GLN A 212 13.92 -23.50 -0.22
C GLN A 212 13.18 -22.32 0.44
N ALA A 213 12.85 -22.44 1.72
CA ALA A 213 12.14 -21.41 2.48
C ALA A 213 12.49 -21.43 3.99
N HIS A 214 11.81 -20.57 4.76
CA HIS A 214 12.01 -20.43 6.21
C HIS A 214 10.73 -20.83 6.97
N LYS A 215 10.81 -21.84 7.83
CA LYS A 215 9.68 -22.36 8.63
C LYS A 215 9.01 -21.25 9.44
N LEU A 216 9.81 -20.37 10.06
CA LEU A 216 9.31 -19.25 10.87
C LEU A 216 8.34 -18.35 10.07
N LEU A 217 8.72 -17.94 8.87
CA LEU A 217 7.90 -17.06 8.04
C LEU A 217 6.65 -17.77 7.51
N LEU A 218 6.79 -19.04 7.13
CA LEU A 218 5.66 -19.85 6.67
C LEU A 218 4.63 -20.04 7.79
N ALA A 219 5.08 -20.45 8.99
CA ALA A 219 4.22 -20.64 10.15
C ALA A 219 3.55 -19.35 10.63
N MET A 220 4.28 -18.22 10.63
CA MET A 220 3.70 -16.92 10.98
C MET A 220 2.57 -16.50 10.02
N ARG A 221 2.71 -16.81 8.73
CA ARG A 221 1.82 -16.29 7.68
C ARG A 221 0.69 -17.25 7.31
N SER A 222 0.81 -18.53 7.64
CA SER A 222 -0.16 -19.57 7.31
C SER A 222 -0.41 -20.46 8.53
N PRO A 223 -1.65 -20.50 9.06
CA PRO A 223 -2.04 -21.42 10.12
C PRO A 223 -1.80 -22.90 9.76
N VAL A 224 -1.91 -23.24 8.47
CA VAL A 224 -1.66 -24.60 7.96
C VAL A 224 -0.19 -24.96 8.12
N PHE A 225 0.72 -24.09 7.70
CA PHE A 225 2.15 -24.31 7.94
C PHE A 225 2.51 -24.25 9.43
N ALA A 226 1.84 -23.42 10.24
CA ALA A 226 2.05 -23.41 11.69
C ALA A 226 1.69 -24.76 12.33
N ALA A 227 0.59 -25.36 11.89
CA ALA A 227 0.15 -26.68 12.34
C ALA A 227 1.10 -27.79 11.85
N GLU A 228 1.61 -27.68 10.63
CA GLU A 228 2.55 -28.63 10.04
C GLU A 228 3.90 -28.62 10.77
N PHE A 229 4.47 -27.43 11.02
CA PHE A 229 5.84 -27.32 11.50
C PHE A 229 6.03 -27.46 13.01
N ARG A 230 4.95 -27.44 13.81
CA ARG A 230 4.96 -27.63 15.28
C ARG A 230 6.25 -27.17 15.96
N TRP A 231 6.27 -25.92 16.43
CA TRP A 231 7.42 -25.20 17.03
C TRP A 231 8.32 -25.94 18.05
N HIS A 232 7.88 -27.10 18.58
CA HIS A 232 8.53 -27.81 19.69
C HIS A 232 8.95 -29.26 19.36
N THR A 233 8.85 -29.74 18.12
CA THR A 233 9.36 -31.08 17.78
C THR A 233 10.80 -31.02 17.26
N ASN A 234 11.70 -31.58 18.07
CA ASN A 234 13.13 -31.76 17.81
C ASN A 234 13.38 -32.65 16.59
N ASP A 235 13.22 -32.13 15.38
CA ASP A 235 13.84 -32.72 14.19
C ASP A 235 15.16 -32.00 13.95
N ASN A 236 16.18 -32.57 14.58
CA ASN A 236 17.57 -32.14 14.50
C ASN A 236 18.04 -32.03 13.04
N ALA A 237 18.47 -30.84 12.66
CA ALA A 237 19.57 -30.55 11.74
C ALA A 237 19.53 -31.06 10.29
N THR A 238 18.44 -31.64 9.79
CA THR A 238 18.25 -31.91 8.35
C THR A 238 17.17 -30.99 7.80
N SER A 239 17.48 -30.32 6.68
CA SER A 239 16.46 -29.55 5.93
C SER A 239 15.26 -30.46 5.70
N THR A 240 14.12 -30.12 6.28
CA THR A 240 12.91 -30.92 6.15
C THR A 240 12.50 -30.89 4.69
N LEU A 241 12.45 -32.07 4.05
CA LEU A 241 12.04 -32.22 2.65
C LEU A 241 10.54 -32.51 2.60
N LEU A 242 9.76 -31.62 2.00
CA LEU A 242 8.29 -31.74 1.89
C LEU A 242 7.85 -31.80 0.43
N SER A 243 7.03 -32.79 0.05
CA SER A 243 6.47 -32.88 -1.31
C SER A 243 5.18 -32.09 -1.42
N ILE A 244 5.03 -31.29 -2.47
CA ILE A 244 3.77 -30.64 -2.86
C ILE A 244 3.37 -31.17 -4.23
N ASP A 245 2.34 -32.02 -4.27
CA ASP A 245 1.96 -32.76 -5.48
C ASP A 245 0.83 -32.09 -6.29
N ASP A 246 0.06 -31.21 -5.67
CA ASP A 246 -1.18 -30.62 -6.18
C ASP A 246 -1.05 -29.12 -6.49
N MET A 247 0.16 -28.68 -6.82
CA MET A 247 0.44 -27.30 -7.18
C MET A 247 1.63 -27.23 -8.13
N SER A 248 1.56 -26.33 -9.12
CA SER A 248 2.73 -26.09 -9.98
C SER A 248 3.83 -25.34 -9.25
N ALA A 249 5.08 -25.58 -9.62
CA ALA A 249 6.24 -24.90 -9.04
C ALA A 249 6.15 -23.38 -9.21
N SER A 250 5.54 -22.91 -10.30
CA SER A 250 5.31 -21.47 -10.55
C SER A 250 4.29 -20.86 -9.58
N THR A 251 3.20 -21.58 -9.29
CA THR A 251 2.19 -21.17 -8.30
C THR A 251 2.78 -21.15 -6.91
N PHE A 252 3.54 -22.18 -6.55
CA PHE A 252 4.18 -22.26 -5.23
C PHE A 252 5.19 -21.12 -5.02
N ARG A 253 6.03 -20.81 -6.01
CA ARG A 253 6.94 -19.65 -5.95
C ARG A 253 6.18 -18.33 -5.82
N ALA A 254 5.06 -18.16 -6.52
CA ALA A 254 4.23 -16.97 -6.42
C ALA A 254 3.60 -16.86 -5.01
N MET A 255 3.09 -17.96 -4.45
CA MET A 255 2.59 -18.03 -3.08
C MET A 255 3.68 -17.68 -2.05
N LEU A 256 4.90 -18.22 -2.21
CA LEU A 256 6.03 -17.88 -1.35
C LEU A 256 6.38 -16.39 -1.44
N ARG A 257 6.38 -15.79 -2.63
CA ARG A 257 6.60 -14.34 -2.76
C ARG A 257 5.60 -13.56 -1.92
N PHE A 258 4.31 -13.90 -2.01
CA PHE A 258 3.27 -13.28 -1.18
C PHE A 258 3.50 -13.50 0.32
N ILE A 259 3.92 -14.68 0.75
CA ILE A 259 4.21 -14.95 2.17
C ILE A 259 5.28 -13.99 2.70
N TYR A 260 6.29 -13.67 1.89
CA TYR A 260 7.42 -12.81 2.28
C TYR A 260 7.16 -11.31 2.12
N THR A 261 6.31 -10.91 1.18
CA THR A 261 6.09 -9.48 0.84
C THR A 261 4.71 -8.95 1.20
N ASP A 262 3.73 -9.83 1.36
CA ASP A 262 2.29 -9.49 1.42
C ASP A 262 1.79 -8.72 0.19
N GLU A 263 2.54 -8.79 -0.91
CA GLU A 263 2.23 -8.19 -2.20
C GLU A 263 1.81 -9.26 -3.19
N LEU A 264 0.86 -8.91 -4.06
CA LEU A 264 0.44 -9.80 -5.11
C LEU A 264 1.60 -10.01 -6.12
N PRO A 265 2.04 -11.26 -6.37
CA PRO A 265 3.15 -11.55 -7.27
C PRO A 265 2.79 -11.32 -8.76
N ILE A 266 1.55 -10.91 -9.06
CA ILE A 266 1.03 -10.72 -10.41
C ILE A 266 1.05 -9.23 -10.76
N LYS A 267 2.18 -8.73 -11.24
CA LYS A 267 2.29 -7.32 -11.64
C LYS A 267 1.40 -7.05 -12.85
N SER A 268 0.67 -5.93 -12.84
CA SER A 268 0.22 -5.32 -14.07
C SER A 268 1.44 -4.82 -14.84
N SER A 269 1.57 -5.23 -16.11
CA SER A 269 2.61 -4.68 -16.97
C SER A 269 2.23 -3.22 -17.24
N ASN A 270 2.75 -2.30 -16.44
CA ASN A 270 2.59 -0.86 -16.63
C ASN A 270 3.54 -0.33 -17.73
N ASP A 271 4.20 -1.22 -18.47
CA ASP A 271 5.13 -0.87 -19.53
C ASP A 271 4.31 -0.38 -20.73
N THR A 272 4.15 0.95 -20.79
CA THR A 272 3.40 1.75 -21.78
C THR A 272 3.91 1.62 -23.22
N THR A 273 4.66 0.58 -23.54
CA THR A 273 5.31 0.38 -24.83
C THR A 273 5.10 -1.02 -25.40
N GLN A 274 3.85 -1.54 -25.49
CA GLN A 274 3.58 -2.57 -26.50
C GLN A 274 2.11 -2.85 -26.90
N ARG A 275 1.96 -3.00 -28.23
CA ARG A 275 0.84 -3.52 -29.05
C ARG A 275 -0.22 -4.34 -28.28
N ALA A 276 -1.50 -4.00 -28.47
CA ALA A 276 -2.71 -4.61 -27.87
C ALA A 276 -2.75 -6.16 -27.79
N CYS A 277 -2.10 -6.87 -28.73
CA CYS A 277 -2.01 -8.33 -28.65
C CYS A 277 -1.21 -8.82 -27.42
N LYS A 278 -0.14 -8.13 -27.00
CA LYS A 278 0.66 -8.54 -25.82
C LYS A 278 -0.12 -8.38 -24.52
N GLU A 279 -0.93 -7.34 -24.42
CA GLU A 279 -1.76 -7.07 -23.25
C GLU A 279 -2.80 -8.17 -23.02
N LYS A 280 -3.51 -8.62 -24.07
CA LYS A 280 -4.48 -9.72 -23.98
C LYS A 280 -3.86 -11.03 -23.48
N TYR A 281 -2.65 -11.38 -23.94
CA TYR A 281 -1.95 -12.57 -23.43
C TYR A 281 -1.47 -12.40 -21.98
N ALA A 282 -1.04 -11.20 -21.60
CA ALA A 282 -0.63 -10.90 -20.23
C ALA A 282 -1.82 -10.98 -19.25
N SER A 283 -3.00 -10.46 -19.63
CA SER A 283 -4.23 -10.57 -18.84
C SER A 283 -4.65 -12.02 -18.64
N ARG A 284 -4.67 -12.83 -19.71
CA ARG A 284 -4.98 -14.28 -19.60
C ARG A 284 -4.01 -15.03 -18.68
N ARG A 285 -2.71 -14.72 -18.76
CA ARG A 285 -1.71 -15.31 -17.84
C ARG A 285 -1.94 -14.86 -16.40
N ARG A 286 -2.31 -13.59 -16.18
CA ARG A 286 -2.67 -13.07 -14.85
C ARG A 286 -3.89 -13.79 -14.30
N GLU A 287 -4.93 -13.97 -15.11
CA GLU A 287 -6.14 -14.69 -14.71
C GLU A 287 -5.85 -16.16 -14.39
N ALA A 288 -5.11 -16.86 -15.25
CA ALA A 288 -4.71 -18.25 -14.99
C ALA A 288 -3.94 -18.37 -13.67
N MET A 289 -2.96 -17.49 -13.45
CA MET A 289 -2.22 -17.47 -12.19
C MET A 289 -3.10 -17.12 -10.99
N ALA A 290 -4.08 -16.22 -11.14
CA ALA A 290 -5.02 -15.89 -10.09
C ALA A 290 -5.93 -17.08 -9.73
N ARG A 291 -6.34 -17.90 -10.72
CA ARG A 291 -7.10 -19.15 -10.46
C ARG A 291 -6.26 -20.13 -9.64
N ASP A 292 -5.02 -20.39 -10.06
CA ASP A 292 -4.13 -21.33 -9.35
C ASP A 292 -3.81 -20.84 -7.94
N LEU A 293 -3.50 -19.54 -7.79
CA LEU A 293 -3.25 -18.94 -6.48
C LEU A 293 -4.50 -18.88 -5.60
N LEU A 294 -5.71 -18.79 -6.15
CA LEU A 294 -6.93 -18.88 -5.35
C LEU A 294 -7.05 -20.25 -4.68
N VAL A 295 -6.71 -21.33 -5.40
CA VAL A 295 -6.66 -22.69 -4.83
C VAL A 295 -5.58 -22.81 -3.76
N ALA A 296 -4.37 -22.32 -4.05
CA ALA A 296 -3.29 -22.30 -3.09
C ALA A 296 -3.66 -21.51 -1.82
N ALA A 297 -4.19 -20.30 -1.99
CA ALA A 297 -4.53 -19.41 -0.89
C ALA A 297 -5.62 -19.98 0.01
N ASP A 298 -6.61 -20.66 -0.55
CA ASP A 298 -7.65 -21.32 0.25
C ASP A 298 -7.08 -22.53 1.01
N ARG A 299 -6.20 -23.31 0.37
CA ARG A 299 -5.57 -24.48 0.99
C ARG A 299 -4.62 -24.14 2.14
N TYR A 300 -3.85 -23.06 2.02
CA TYR A 300 -2.88 -22.60 3.02
C TYR A 300 -3.43 -21.50 3.93
N ASP A 301 -4.73 -21.21 3.85
CA ASP A 301 -5.45 -20.19 4.61
C ASP A 301 -4.78 -18.81 4.57
N LEU A 302 -4.47 -18.36 3.35
CA LEU A 302 -3.89 -17.05 3.04
C LEU A 302 -5.00 -16.08 2.62
N GLU A 303 -5.83 -15.66 3.58
CA GLU A 303 -7.05 -14.88 3.33
C GLU A 303 -6.86 -13.65 2.44
N ARG A 304 -5.86 -12.81 2.74
CA ARG A 304 -5.58 -11.59 1.96
C ARG A 304 -5.21 -11.90 0.50
N LEU A 305 -4.42 -12.94 0.26
CA LEU A 305 -4.09 -13.40 -1.10
C LEU A 305 -5.33 -13.92 -1.82
N ARG A 306 -6.17 -14.69 -1.11
CA ARG A 306 -7.45 -15.20 -1.63
C ARG A 306 -8.33 -14.05 -2.11
N LEU A 307 -8.49 -12.98 -1.31
CA LEU A 307 -9.27 -11.79 -1.69
C LEU A 307 -8.66 -11.04 -2.89
N MET A 308 -7.33 -10.90 -2.96
CA MET A 308 -6.65 -10.31 -4.13
C MET A 308 -6.91 -11.11 -5.41
N CYS A 309 -6.82 -12.44 -5.34
CA CYS A 309 -7.13 -13.33 -6.46
C CYS A 309 -8.60 -13.22 -6.88
N GLN A 310 -9.52 -13.16 -5.93
CA GLN A 310 -10.95 -12.99 -6.23
C GLN A 310 -11.22 -11.68 -6.98
N ASN A 311 -10.57 -10.57 -6.61
CA ASN A 311 -10.70 -9.30 -7.34
C ASN A 311 -10.24 -9.40 -8.79
N ILE A 312 -9.09 -10.05 -9.05
CA ILE A 312 -8.62 -10.24 -10.43
C ILE A 312 -9.65 -11.04 -11.23
N LEU A 313 -10.18 -12.10 -10.64
CA LEU A 313 -11.16 -12.95 -11.32
C LEU A 313 -12.47 -12.19 -11.57
N LEU A 314 -12.91 -11.39 -10.60
CA LEU A 314 -14.07 -10.51 -10.70
C LEU A 314 -13.94 -9.50 -11.84
N GLU A 315 -12.78 -8.85 -11.97
CA GLU A 315 -12.47 -7.91 -13.06
C GLU A 315 -12.44 -8.59 -14.45
N SER A 316 -12.22 -9.92 -14.48
CA SER A 316 -12.12 -10.73 -15.71
C SER A 316 -13.37 -11.53 -16.06
N ILE A 317 -14.49 -11.33 -15.34
CA ILE A 317 -15.74 -12.06 -15.62
C ILE A 317 -16.30 -11.66 -16.99
N ASP A 318 -16.45 -12.64 -17.86
CA ASP A 318 -17.17 -12.56 -19.11
C ASP A 318 -17.94 -13.86 -19.38
N ALA A 319 -18.69 -13.90 -20.49
CA ALA A 319 -19.51 -15.05 -20.85
C ALA A 319 -18.69 -16.35 -20.99
N SER A 320 -17.42 -16.26 -21.38
CA SER A 320 -16.51 -17.41 -21.54
C SER A 320 -15.84 -17.83 -20.22
N THR A 321 -15.60 -16.89 -19.30
CA THR A 321 -14.87 -17.17 -18.05
C THR A 321 -15.78 -17.47 -16.85
N VAL A 322 -17.04 -17.04 -16.89
CA VAL A 322 -17.94 -17.10 -15.71
C VAL A 322 -18.19 -18.53 -15.23
N MET A 323 -18.39 -19.49 -16.16
CA MET A 323 -18.66 -20.88 -15.78
C MET A 323 -17.45 -21.55 -15.12
N GLY A 324 -16.24 -21.33 -15.67
CA GLY A 324 -15.01 -21.83 -15.08
C GLY A 324 -14.72 -21.20 -13.71
N THR A 325 -15.02 -19.90 -13.55
CA THR A 325 -14.85 -19.19 -12.28
C THR A 325 -15.85 -19.67 -11.24
N LEU A 326 -17.11 -19.89 -11.61
CA LEU A 326 -18.14 -20.43 -10.73
C LEU A 326 -17.78 -21.84 -10.25
N LEU A 327 -17.32 -22.71 -11.16
CA LEU A 327 -16.87 -24.06 -10.80
C LEU A 327 -15.68 -24.03 -9.82
N LEU A 328 -14.77 -23.07 -9.98
CA LEU A 328 -13.61 -22.89 -9.12
C LEU A 328 -14.00 -22.49 -7.68
N VAL A 329 -15.00 -21.61 -7.52
CA VAL A 329 -15.40 -21.08 -6.21
C VAL A 329 -16.49 -21.90 -5.53
N ARG A 330 -17.23 -22.73 -6.27
CA ARG A 330 -18.38 -23.48 -5.75
C ARG A 330 -17.98 -24.33 -4.55
N GLY A 331 -18.76 -24.21 -3.47
CA GLY A 331 -18.56 -24.97 -2.24
C GLY A 331 -17.41 -24.44 -1.37
N ARG A 332 -16.71 -23.39 -1.79
CA ARG A 332 -15.74 -22.67 -0.97
C ARG A 332 -16.45 -21.52 -0.30
N HIS A 333 -16.86 -21.73 0.95
CA HIS A 333 -17.57 -20.72 1.76
C HIS A 333 -16.80 -19.39 1.86
N THR A 334 -15.48 -19.43 1.67
CA THR A 334 -14.55 -18.31 1.70
C THR A 334 -14.56 -17.45 0.42
N CYS A 335 -15.25 -17.89 -0.63
CA CYS A 335 -15.33 -17.23 -1.93
C CYS A 335 -16.77 -16.81 -2.31
N CYS A 336 -17.68 -16.70 -1.33
CA CYS A 336 -19.10 -16.42 -1.56
C CYS A 336 -19.35 -15.15 -2.37
N GLN A 337 -18.60 -14.06 -2.13
CA GLN A 337 -18.77 -12.80 -2.85
C GLN A 337 -18.50 -12.94 -4.35
N LEU A 338 -17.45 -13.69 -4.73
CA LEU A 338 -17.15 -13.97 -6.12
C LEU A 338 -18.20 -14.90 -6.74
N GLU A 339 -18.66 -15.91 -5.99
CA GLU A 339 -19.74 -16.81 -6.44
C GLU A 339 -21.04 -16.05 -6.73
N ASP A 340 -21.46 -15.20 -5.80
CA ASP A 340 -22.66 -14.35 -5.94
C ASP A 340 -22.52 -13.39 -7.12
N SER A 341 -21.34 -12.80 -7.30
CA SER A 341 -21.05 -11.92 -8.45
C SER A 341 -21.12 -12.67 -9.79
N CYS A 342 -20.69 -13.94 -9.85
CA CYS A 342 -20.86 -14.77 -11.04
C CYS A 342 -22.36 -15.02 -11.34
N ILE A 343 -23.16 -15.33 -10.32
CA ILE A 343 -24.61 -15.51 -10.47
C ILE A 343 -25.29 -14.21 -10.93
N GLU A 344 -24.91 -13.08 -10.32
CA GLU A 344 -25.42 -11.76 -10.69
C GLU A 344 -25.08 -11.40 -12.13
N TYR A 345 -23.85 -11.72 -12.58
CA TYR A 345 -23.43 -11.54 -13.97
C TYR A 345 -24.29 -12.36 -14.93
N ILE A 346 -24.51 -13.64 -14.64
CA ILE A 346 -25.34 -14.52 -15.47
C ILE A 346 -26.80 -14.02 -15.50
N ALA A 347 -27.29 -13.49 -14.38
CA ALA A 347 -28.64 -12.93 -14.23
C ALA A 347 -28.78 -11.48 -14.72
N SER A 348 -27.69 -10.84 -15.21
CA SER A 348 -27.70 -9.42 -15.58
C SER A 348 -28.53 -9.09 -16.81
N ASP A 349 -28.45 -9.92 -17.85
CA ASP A 349 -29.11 -9.70 -19.13
C ASP A 349 -29.44 -11.05 -19.79
N PRO A 350 -30.64 -11.23 -20.37
CA PRO A 350 -30.99 -12.43 -21.12
C PRO A 350 -30.01 -12.81 -22.24
N ASN A 351 -29.37 -11.82 -22.88
CA ASN A 351 -28.33 -12.03 -23.90
C ASN A 351 -27.03 -12.54 -23.29
N VAL A 352 -26.66 -12.07 -22.08
CA VAL A 352 -25.51 -12.61 -21.34
C VAL A 352 -25.78 -14.06 -20.98
N TYR A 353 -26.97 -14.37 -20.45
CA TYR A 353 -27.39 -15.74 -20.20
C TYR A 353 -27.30 -16.61 -21.47
N ALA A 354 -27.87 -16.16 -22.59
CA ALA A 354 -27.81 -16.88 -23.86
C ALA A 354 -26.38 -17.08 -24.38
N ALA A 355 -25.49 -16.11 -24.19
CA ALA A 355 -24.08 -16.22 -24.54
C ALA A 355 -23.37 -17.28 -23.70
N VAL A 356 -23.59 -17.28 -22.38
CA VAL A 356 -23.07 -18.29 -21.45
C VAL A 356 -23.59 -19.69 -21.81
N MET A 357 -24.88 -19.82 -22.09
CA MET A 357 -25.48 -21.09 -22.55
C MET A 357 -24.84 -21.62 -23.83
N SER A 358 -24.26 -20.76 -24.66
CA SER A 358 -23.66 -21.14 -25.94
C SER A 358 -22.21 -21.58 -25.80
N THR A 359 -21.58 -21.45 -24.63
CA THR A 359 -20.19 -21.86 -24.42
C THR A 359 -20.05 -23.38 -24.32
N GLU A 360 -18.88 -23.88 -24.71
CA GLU A 360 -18.56 -25.30 -24.65
C GLU A 360 -18.59 -25.79 -23.20
N GLU A 361 -18.02 -25.02 -22.27
CA GLU A 361 -17.96 -25.35 -20.84
C GLU A 361 -19.36 -25.51 -20.24
N TYR A 362 -20.33 -24.67 -20.63
CA TYR A 362 -21.71 -24.80 -20.17
C TYR A 362 -22.35 -26.08 -20.70
N GLN A 363 -22.17 -26.38 -21.99
CA GLN A 363 -22.75 -27.57 -22.62
C GLN A 363 -22.15 -28.86 -22.06
N GLU A 364 -20.84 -28.88 -21.83
CA GLU A 364 -20.16 -30.00 -21.18
C GLU A 364 -20.70 -30.22 -19.76
N LEU A 365 -20.83 -29.16 -18.95
CA LEU A 365 -21.39 -29.25 -17.60
C LEU A 365 -22.85 -29.70 -17.60
N LYS A 366 -23.65 -29.22 -18.56
CA LYS A 366 -25.05 -29.65 -18.73
C LYS A 366 -25.16 -31.16 -19.00
N ASN A 367 -24.25 -31.69 -19.81
CA ASN A 367 -24.25 -33.10 -20.19
C ASN A 367 -23.61 -34.00 -19.13
N SER A 368 -22.60 -33.50 -18.39
CA SER A 368 -21.83 -34.28 -17.41
C SER A 368 -22.34 -34.15 -15.97
N CYS A 369 -22.96 -33.02 -15.59
CA CYS A 369 -23.35 -32.71 -14.22
C CYS A 369 -24.67 -31.90 -14.16
N SER A 370 -25.80 -32.58 -14.34
CA SER A 370 -27.12 -31.94 -14.29
C SER A 370 -27.47 -31.24 -12.96
N PRO A 371 -27.11 -31.75 -11.76
CA PRO A 371 -27.46 -31.07 -10.50
C PRO A 371 -26.84 -29.67 -10.35
N LEU A 372 -25.59 -29.49 -10.81
CA LEU A 372 -24.88 -28.21 -10.72
C LEU A 372 -25.52 -27.16 -11.62
N ILE A 373 -25.92 -27.54 -12.83
CA ILE A 373 -26.64 -26.64 -13.74
C ILE A 373 -28.01 -26.28 -13.18
N ILE A 374 -28.74 -27.25 -12.61
CA ILE A 374 -30.05 -26.98 -11.97
C ILE A 374 -29.88 -25.95 -10.86
N GLU A 375 -28.91 -26.13 -9.97
CA GLU A 375 -28.62 -25.20 -8.88
C GLU A 375 -28.30 -23.79 -9.40
N ILE A 376 -27.46 -23.66 -10.43
CA ILE A 376 -27.14 -22.35 -11.04
C ILE A 376 -28.41 -21.71 -11.62
N VAL A 377 -29.22 -22.47 -12.36
CA VAL A 377 -30.47 -21.97 -12.96
C VAL A 377 -31.45 -21.52 -11.89
N GLU A 378 -31.59 -22.28 -10.80
CA GLU A 378 -32.42 -21.91 -9.65
C GLU A 378 -31.95 -20.61 -9.00
N ARG A 379 -30.63 -20.47 -8.76
CA ARG A 379 -30.07 -19.23 -8.19
C ARG A 379 -30.24 -18.02 -9.11
N VAL A 380 -30.06 -18.19 -10.41
CA VAL A 380 -30.31 -17.15 -11.43
C VAL A 380 -31.79 -16.75 -11.44
N ALA A 381 -32.72 -17.72 -11.37
CA ALA A 381 -34.15 -17.46 -11.33
C ALA A 381 -34.56 -16.70 -10.05
N MET A 382 -34.00 -17.07 -8.89
CA MET A 382 -34.20 -16.36 -7.63
C MET A 382 -33.69 -14.92 -7.69
N HIS A 383 -32.51 -14.69 -8.28
CA HIS A 383 -31.94 -13.36 -8.42
C HIS A 383 -32.81 -12.44 -9.31
N ASN A 384 -33.32 -12.97 -10.42
CA ASN A 384 -34.27 -12.24 -11.29
C ASN A 384 -35.60 -11.94 -10.59
N GLY A 385 -36.11 -12.87 -9.77
CA GLY A 385 -37.31 -12.64 -8.95
C GLY A 385 -37.11 -11.53 -7.90
N ALA A 386 -35.93 -11.46 -7.29
CA ALA A 386 -35.58 -10.42 -6.32
C ALA A 386 -35.46 -9.03 -6.98
N ARG A 387 -34.79 -8.93 -8.14
CA ARG A 387 -34.70 -7.67 -8.92
C ARG A 387 -36.06 -7.14 -9.35
N ASN A 388 -36.94 -8.01 -9.85
CA ASN A 388 -38.30 -7.63 -10.23
C ASN A 388 -39.16 -7.18 -9.03
N SER A 389 -38.82 -7.62 -7.82
CA SER A 389 -39.50 -7.21 -6.58
C SER A 389 -38.98 -5.87 -6.05
N SER A 390 -37.71 -5.53 -6.26
CA SER A 390 -37.13 -4.23 -5.90
C SER A 390 -37.50 -3.09 -6.86
N ASP A 391 -37.74 -3.40 -8.14
CA ASP A 391 -38.23 -2.43 -9.13
C ASP A 391 -39.76 -2.22 -9.04
N GLY A 392 -40.44 -2.99 -8.18
CA GLY A 392 -41.90 -3.04 -8.05
C GLY A 392 -42.48 -2.23 -6.89
N ILE A 393 -42.12 -0.95 -6.73
CA ILE A 393 -42.96 0.02 -6.01
C ILE A 393 -43.34 1.15 -6.97
N ASN A 394 -44.26 0.85 -7.89
CA ASN A 394 -45.39 1.72 -8.18
C ASN A 394 -46.44 1.02 -9.06
N HIS A 395 -47.66 1.01 -8.52
CA HIS A 395 -48.96 0.73 -9.13
C HIS A 395 -49.33 -0.72 -9.54
N GLY A 396 -50.17 -1.32 -8.69
CA GLY A 396 -51.49 -1.83 -9.10
C GLY A 396 -51.57 -3.23 -9.72
N LEU A 397 -51.97 -4.20 -8.91
CA LEU A 397 -52.67 -5.43 -9.32
C LEU A 397 -53.78 -5.11 -10.35
N PRO A 398 -54.04 -5.99 -11.35
CA PRO A 398 -54.66 -7.27 -11.01
C PRO A 398 -54.19 -8.50 -11.79
N ASN A 399 -54.33 -9.64 -11.09
CA ASN A 399 -54.52 -11.01 -11.58
C ASN A 399 -54.98 -11.11 -13.05
N LYS A 400 -54.30 -11.96 -13.83
CA LYS A 400 -54.94 -12.83 -14.84
C LYS A 400 -54.02 -13.98 -15.29
N THR A 401 -54.51 -15.18 -14.97
CA THR A 401 -54.35 -16.49 -15.61
C THR A 401 -53.70 -16.53 -17.01
N TRP A 402 -52.70 -17.39 -17.19
CA TRP A 402 -52.16 -17.78 -18.49
C TRP A 402 -53.22 -18.52 -19.32
N SER A 403 -53.65 -17.90 -20.42
CA SER A 403 -54.32 -18.55 -21.53
C SER A 403 -53.40 -18.44 -22.74
N ALA A 404 -53.05 -19.58 -23.31
CA ALA A 404 -52.44 -19.70 -24.63
C ALA A 404 -53.26 -18.95 -25.69
N TYR A 405 -52.61 -18.26 -26.63
CA TYR A 405 -52.97 -18.25 -28.06
C TYR A 405 -51.85 -17.61 -28.89
N ASN A 406 -51.61 -18.22 -30.05
CA ASN A 406 -50.68 -17.82 -31.11
C ASN A 406 -50.94 -16.40 -31.62
N ALA A 407 -49.87 -15.63 -31.86
CA ALA A 407 -49.91 -14.46 -32.73
C ALA A 407 -48.60 -14.33 -33.53
N SER A 408 -48.78 -14.08 -34.83
CA SER A 408 -47.78 -13.97 -35.88
C SER A 408 -46.80 -12.80 -35.65
N VAL A 409 -45.51 -13.04 -35.89
CA VAL A 409 -44.42 -12.06 -35.71
C VAL A 409 -44.25 -11.23 -36.99
N HIS A 410 -44.52 -9.92 -36.91
CA HIS A 410 -43.98 -8.95 -37.87
C HIS A 410 -42.69 -8.34 -37.32
N VAL A 411 -41.58 -8.57 -38.01
CA VAL A 411 -40.27 -8.00 -37.70
C VAL A 411 -40.17 -6.58 -38.26
N THR A 412 -40.13 -5.58 -37.40
CA THR A 412 -39.63 -4.24 -37.73
C THR A 412 -38.29 -4.02 -37.03
N LYS A 413 -37.21 -3.93 -37.82
CA LYS A 413 -35.89 -3.55 -37.35
C LYS A 413 -35.90 -2.06 -37.00
N GLN A 414 -35.56 -1.72 -35.76
CA GLN A 414 -35.06 -0.39 -35.40
C GLN A 414 -33.66 -0.53 -34.77
N PRO A 415 -32.73 0.40 -35.04
CA PRO A 415 -31.37 0.35 -34.50
C PRO A 415 -31.36 0.81 -33.05
N TYR A 416 -30.93 -0.06 -32.14
CA TYR A 416 -30.74 0.27 -30.73
C TYR A 416 -29.37 0.94 -30.58
N THR A 417 -29.37 2.22 -30.21
CA THR A 417 -28.22 2.91 -29.63
C THR A 417 -27.97 2.35 -28.23
N SER A 418 -26.82 1.72 -28.05
CA SER A 418 -26.33 1.23 -26.74
C SER A 418 -26.23 2.40 -25.77
N THR A 419 -27.13 2.45 -24.80
CA THR A 419 -27.06 3.37 -23.67
C THR A 419 -26.52 2.55 -22.51
N SER A 420 -25.25 2.76 -22.16
CA SER A 420 -24.60 2.09 -21.03
C SER A 420 -25.25 2.58 -19.73
N ILE A 421 -25.95 1.69 -19.04
CA ILE A 421 -26.33 1.88 -17.64
C ILE A 421 -25.03 1.87 -16.81
N PRO A 422 -24.81 2.82 -15.89
CA PRO A 422 -23.63 2.82 -15.04
C PRO A 422 -23.73 1.67 -14.02
N THR A 423 -23.14 0.52 -14.33
CA THR A 423 -22.97 -0.57 -13.37
C THR A 423 -21.96 -0.11 -12.32
N THR A 424 -22.42 0.13 -11.09
CA THR A 424 -21.55 0.22 -9.90
C THR A 424 -20.65 -1.01 -9.90
N ARG A 425 -19.34 -0.83 -10.14
CA ARG A 425 -18.37 -1.93 -10.12
C ARG A 425 -18.32 -2.51 -8.71
N VAL A 426 -18.83 -3.72 -8.53
CA VAL A 426 -18.63 -4.51 -7.31
C VAL A 426 -17.13 -4.77 -7.20
N THR A 427 -16.55 -4.44 -6.04
CA THR A 427 -15.15 -4.73 -5.72
C THR A 427 -15.08 -5.45 -4.39
N ILE A 428 -14.25 -6.49 -4.31
CA ILE A 428 -14.02 -7.23 -3.07
C ILE A 428 -13.04 -6.40 -2.24
N MET A 429 -13.43 -6.04 -1.02
CA MET A 429 -12.55 -5.27 -0.15
C MET A 429 -11.38 -6.14 0.30
N VAL A 430 -10.17 -5.71 -0.03
CA VAL A 430 -8.94 -6.33 0.48
C VAL A 430 -8.41 -5.46 1.61
N PRO A 431 -8.18 -6.00 2.83
CA PRO A 431 -7.61 -5.24 3.96
C PRO A 431 -6.23 -4.66 3.62
N PRO A 432 -5.61 -3.76 4.39
CA PRO A 432 -4.21 -3.38 4.17
C PRO A 432 -3.24 -4.55 4.47
N SER A 433 -1.94 -4.34 4.25
CA SER A 433 -0.95 -5.35 4.60
C SER A 433 -0.92 -5.65 6.10
N SER A 434 -0.82 -6.93 6.46
CA SER A 434 -0.82 -7.40 7.85
C SER A 434 0.54 -7.90 8.35
N ILE A 435 1.61 -7.75 7.54
CA ILE A 435 2.92 -8.35 7.84
C ILE A 435 3.55 -7.78 9.11
N ALA A 436 3.48 -6.46 9.32
CA ALA A 436 4.02 -5.81 10.53
C ALA A 436 3.25 -6.25 11.79
N LEU A 437 1.93 -6.33 11.70
CA LEU A 437 1.08 -6.80 12.81
C LEU A 437 1.37 -8.26 13.19
N GLN A 438 1.55 -9.13 12.20
CA GLN A 438 1.87 -10.55 12.46
C GLN A 438 3.28 -10.72 13.04
N LEU A 439 4.24 -9.88 12.65
CA LEU A 439 5.57 -9.85 13.26
C LEU A 439 5.52 -9.31 14.69
N GLU A 440 4.71 -8.29 14.97
CA GLU A 440 4.46 -7.83 16.34
C GLU A 440 3.90 -8.96 17.21
N GLN A 441 2.86 -9.66 16.72
CA GLN A 441 2.28 -10.82 17.40
C GLN A 441 3.31 -11.95 17.61
N LEU A 442 4.21 -12.16 16.66
CA LEU A 442 5.30 -13.12 16.77
C LEU A 442 6.29 -12.73 17.88
N LEU A 443 6.69 -11.45 17.95
CA LEU A 443 7.57 -10.94 19.02
C LEU A 443 6.91 -11.07 20.40
N VAL A 444 5.63 -10.72 20.49
CA VAL A 444 4.79 -10.78 21.69
C VAL A 444 4.61 -12.23 22.17
N GLY A 445 4.23 -13.12 21.26
CA GLY A 445 3.94 -14.52 21.59
C GLY A 445 5.20 -15.34 21.86
N GLN A 446 6.38 -14.87 21.41
CA GLN A 446 7.67 -15.55 21.53
C GLN A 446 7.71 -16.97 20.93
N GLN A 447 6.71 -17.32 20.14
CA GLN A 447 6.53 -18.65 19.60
C GLN A 447 7.57 -18.89 18.50
N GLY A 448 8.44 -19.89 18.69
CA GLY A 448 9.55 -20.16 17.78
C GLY A 448 10.79 -19.29 17.98
N SER A 449 10.91 -18.59 19.11
CA SER A 449 12.11 -17.83 19.44
C SER A 449 13.33 -18.75 19.54
N ASP A 450 14.34 -18.50 18.72
CA ASP A 450 15.63 -19.22 18.68
C ASP A 450 16.80 -18.35 19.20
N LEU A 451 16.47 -17.20 19.78
CA LEU A 451 17.40 -16.19 20.26
C LEU A 451 16.89 -15.56 21.56
N SER A 452 17.81 -15.35 22.49
CA SER A 452 17.59 -14.66 23.75
C SER A 452 18.67 -13.60 23.96
N PHE A 453 18.25 -12.36 24.23
CA PHE A 453 19.14 -11.27 24.58
C PHE A 453 19.16 -11.08 26.10
N LEU A 454 20.36 -11.02 26.69
CA LEU A 454 20.54 -10.66 28.08
C LEU A 454 20.87 -9.17 28.17
N VAL A 455 19.97 -8.37 28.72
CA VAL A 455 20.08 -6.90 28.80
C VAL A 455 19.81 -6.47 30.24
N GLU A 456 20.80 -5.90 30.92
CA GLU A 456 20.72 -5.57 32.36
C GLU A 456 20.28 -6.74 33.25
N GLY A 457 20.64 -7.98 32.88
CA GLY A 457 20.21 -9.19 33.59
C GLY A 457 18.77 -9.62 33.29
N CYS A 458 18.03 -8.88 32.45
CA CYS A 458 16.72 -9.27 31.95
C CYS A 458 16.87 -10.10 30.67
N GLU A 459 16.13 -11.21 30.59
CA GLU A 459 16.05 -12.05 29.40
C GLU A 459 14.97 -11.52 28.45
N ILE A 460 15.31 -11.34 27.17
CA ILE A 460 14.40 -10.87 26.12
C ILE A 460 14.48 -11.81 24.91
N ARG A 461 13.40 -12.55 24.64
CA ARG A 461 13.35 -13.51 23.51
C ARG A 461 13.09 -12.82 22.17
N ALA A 462 13.68 -13.36 21.12
CA ALA A 462 13.57 -12.89 19.74
C ALA A 462 13.79 -14.01 18.72
N HIS A 463 13.72 -13.67 17.44
CA HIS A 463 13.89 -14.57 16.31
C HIS A 463 15.09 -14.11 15.48
N ALA A 464 16.13 -14.93 15.43
CA ALA A 464 17.39 -14.59 14.78
C ALA A 464 17.20 -14.31 13.27
N LEU A 465 16.24 -14.98 12.62
CA LEU A 465 15.86 -14.71 11.22
C LEU A 465 15.40 -13.26 11.00
N VAL A 466 14.53 -12.74 11.88
CA VAL A 466 14.01 -11.36 11.78
C VAL A 466 15.12 -10.37 12.07
N ILE A 467 15.96 -10.63 13.09
CA ILE A 467 17.11 -9.78 13.41
C ILE A 467 18.09 -9.73 12.23
N ALA A 468 18.45 -10.88 11.64
CA ALA A 468 19.36 -10.95 10.50
C ALA A 468 18.85 -10.13 9.29
N ALA A 469 17.55 -10.21 9.00
CA ALA A 469 16.95 -9.49 7.90
C ALA A 469 16.93 -7.97 8.11
N ARG A 470 16.71 -7.53 9.35
CA ARG A 470 16.33 -6.14 9.67
C ARG A 470 17.45 -5.35 10.34
N SER A 471 18.40 -6.03 10.95
CA SER A 471 19.57 -5.42 11.59
C SER A 471 20.77 -6.37 11.46
N PRO A 472 21.49 -6.33 10.32
CA PRO A 472 22.70 -7.11 10.15
C PRO A 472 23.75 -6.83 11.24
N ILE A 473 23.83 -5.61 11.76
CA ILE A 473 24.76 -5.25 12.83
C ILE A 473 24.37 -5.88 14.16
N LEU A 474 23.10 -5.81 14.56
CA LEU A 474 22.67 -6.52 15.77
C LEU A 474 22.89 -8.03 15.59
N TYR A 475 22.67 -8.55 14.38
CA TYR A 475 22.93 -9.94 14.08
C TYR A 475 24.41 -10.33 14.19
N GLU A 476 25.38 -9.43 13.92
CA GLU A 476 26.80 -9.71 14.17
C GLU A 476 27.06 -10.02 15.65
N THR A 477 26.37 -9.34 16.58
CA THR A 477 26.48 -9.64 18.02
C THR A 477 25.92 -11.02 18.36
N VAL A 478 24.84 -11.42 17.69
CA VAL A 478 24.23 -12.75 17.83
C VAL A 478 25.17 -13.82 17.28
N ALA A 479 25.74 -13.59 16.10
CA ALA A 479 26.65 -14.52 15.44
C ALA A 479 27.96 -14.70 16.22
N ALA A 480 28.47 -13.65 16.86
CA ALA A 480 29.63 -13.73 17.73
C ALA A 480 29.35 -14.50 19.04
N ALA A 481 28.11 -14.49 19.52
CA ALA A 481 27.70 -15.22 20.72
C ALA A 481 27.38 -16.70 20.46
N ALA A 482 26.99 -17.03 19.23
CA ALA A 482 26.87 -18.40 18.75
C ALA A 482 28.28 -18.99 18.52
N GLY A 483 28.92 -19.48 19.58
CA GLY A 483 30.11 -20.35 19.43
C GLY A 483 29.80 -21.62 18.63
N ASP A 484 30.79 -22.48 18.39
CA ASP A 484 30.65 -23.77 17.66
C ASP A 484 29.64 -24.77 18.29
N ASN A 485 28.99 -24.39 19.39
CA ASN A 485 28.03 -25.23 20.09
C ASN A 485 26.63 -25.06 19.50
N ASN A 486 26.10 -26.21 19.09
CA ASN A 486 24.78 -26.45 18.54
C ASN A 486 23.69 -26.43 19.63
N ASP A 487 23.65 -25.38 20.46
CA ASP A 487 22.57 -25.20 21.44
C ASP A 487 21.34 -24.54 20.80
N ASP A 488 20.16 -25.05 21.17
CA ASP A 488 18.84 -24.71 20.62
C ASP A 488 18.44 -23.23 20.78
N LEU A 489 19.09 -22.49 21.69
CA LEU A 489 18.81 -21.08 21.98
C LEU A 489 20.10 -20.28 22.03
N ARG A 490 20.27 -19.37 21.06
CA ARG A 490 21.41 -18.45 21.04
C ARG A 490 21.23 -17.41 22.14
N VAL A 491 22.22 -17.21 23.00
CA VAL A 491 22.18 -16.19 24.06
C VAL A 491 23.19 -15.10 23.75
N ALA A 492 22.73 -13.86 23.54
CA ALA A 492 23.57 -12.71 23.23
C ALA A 492 23.49 -11.64 24.34
N SER A 493 24.63 -11.24 24.90
CA SER A 493 24.67 -10.16 25.90
C SER A 493 24.68 -8.79 25.23
N ILE A 494 23.81 -7.89 25.69
CA ILE A 494 23.79 -6.49 25.27
C ILE A 494 24.08 -5.59 26.46
N ASP A 495 25.31 -5.09 26.51
CA ASP A 495 25.77 -4.24 27.61
C ASP A 495 25.52 -2.76 27.32
N GLY A 496 25.35 -1.94 28.37
CA GLY A 496 25.31 -0.48 28.27
C GLY A 496 24.02 0.10 27.68
N ILE A 497 22.94 -0.68 27.61
CA ILE A 497 21.61 -0.25 27.15
C ILE A 497 20.57 -0.76 28.14
N LYS A 498 19.58 0.08 28.48
CA LYS A 498 18.48 -0.34 29.35
C LYS A 498 17.60 -1.39 28.69
N ALA A 499 17.08 -2.35 29.46
CA ALA A 499 16.16 -3.37 28.93
C ALA A 499 14.93 -2.76 28.24
N THR A 500 14.37 -1.66 28.77
CA THR A 500 13.22 -0.95 28.19
C THR A 500 13.55 -0.28 26.84
N VAL A 501 14.76 0.27 26.71
CA VAL A 501 15.26 0.87 25.45
C VAL A 501 15.44 -0.22 24.41
N PHE A 502 16.03 -1.35 24.79
CA PHE A 502 16.23 -2.47 23.87
C PHE A 502 14.91 -3.12 23.42
N LYS A 503 13.91 -3.24 24.30
CA LYS A 503 12.54 -3.66 23.92
C LYS A 503 11.95 -2.71 22.86
N ALA A 504 12.14 -1.40 22.97
CA ALA A 504 11.68 -0.44 21.96
C ALA A 504 12.43 -0.59 20.61
N VAL A 505 13.73 -0.85 20.64
CA VAL A 505 14.52 -1.16 19.44
C VAL A 505 14.00 -2.43 18.77
N LEU A 506 13.74 -3.50 19.54
CA LEU A 506 13.18 -4.73 18.99
C LEU A 506 11.79 -4.53 18.42
N HIS A 507 10.91 -3.78 19.08
CA HIS A 507 9.60 -3.47 18.52
C HIS A 507 9.72 -2.83 17.13
N PHE A 508 10.61 -1.84 16.97
CA PHE A 508 10.87 -1.22 15.67
C PHE A 508 11.43 -2.21 14.64
N VAL A 509 12.32 -3.12 15.03
CA VAL A 509 12.82 -4.19 14.15
C VAL A 509 11.68 -5.00 13.53
N TYR A 510 10.64 -5.32 14.32
CA TYR A 510 9.52 -6.17 13.92
C TYR A 510 8.35 -5.42 13.27
N THR A 511 8.24 -4.10 13.44
CA THR A 511 7.03 -3.37 13.04
C THR A 511 7.30 -2.15 12.16
N ASP A 512 8.56 -1.70 12.04
CA ASP A 512 8.93 -0.38 11.51
C ASP A 512 8.36 0.80 12.32
N ASP A 513 7.78 0.54 13.51
CA ASP A 513 7.16 1.53 14.38
C ASP A 513 7.79 1.52 15.78
N LEU A 514 7.86 2.70 16.41
CA LEU A 514 8.32 2.85 17.79
C LEU A 514 7.11 2.76 18.74
N PRO A 515 7.19 1.94 19.81
CA PRO A 515 6.12 1.84 20.78
C PRO A 515 6.01 3.14 21.59
N THR A 516 4.88 3.35 22.25
CA THR A 516 4.72 4.47 23.19
C THR A 516 5.71 4.32 24.34
N LEU A 517 6.67 5.24 24.40
CA LEU A 517 7.74 5.19 25.40
C LEU A 517 7.23 5.72 26.74
N GLY A 518 7.41 4.93 27.80
CA GLY A 518 7.12 5.37 29.17
C GLY A 518 8.11 6.43 29.66
N SER A 519 7.77 7.13 30.75
CA SER A 519 8.56 8.24 31.31
C SER A 519 10.00 7.88 31.72
N THR A 520 10.34 6.59 31.80
CA THR A 520 11.68 6.08 32.14
C THR A 520 12.60 5.92 30.94
N VAL A 521 12.06 5.97 29.71
CA VAL A 521 12.82 5.82 28.46
C VAL A 521 13.07 7.20 27.86
N VAL A 522 14.33 7.63 27.84
CA VAL A 522 14.73 8.90 27.24
C VAL A 522 14.90 8.69 25.74
N ALA A 523 14.37 9.59 24.91
CA ALA A 523 14.51 9.51 23.45
C ALA A 523 15.97 9.50 22.99
N GLU A 524 16.89 10.09 23.77
CA GLU A 524 18.34 10.04 23.55
C GLU A 524 18.92 8.64 23.74
N ASP A 525 18.48 7.92 24.79
CA ASP A 525 18.90 6.53 25.06
C ASP A 525 18.46 5.62 23.91
N VAL A 526 17.24 5.84 23.41
CA VAL A 526 16.73 5.21 22.19
C VAL A 526 17.67 5.61 21.06
N LEU A 527 17.80 6.88 20.68
CA LEU A 527 18.65 7.34 19.57
C LEU A 527 20.05 6.71 19.55
N ALA A 528 20.72 6.64 20.71
CA ALA A 528 22.03 6.01 20.85
C ALA A 528 22.01 4.51 20.52
N ALA A 529 20.97 3.78 20.93
CA ALA A 529 20.81 2.36 20.64
C ALA A 529 20.65 2.09 19.13
N ALA A 530 19.94 2.91 18.34
CA ALA A 530 19.94 2.66 16.89
C ALA A 530 21.24 3.01 16.21
N CYS A 531 21.91 4.09 16.64
CA CYS A 531 23.25 4.40 16.12
C CYS A 531 24.17 3.18 16.26
N ARG A 532 23.99 2.40 17.34
CA ARG A 532 24.73 1.16 17.57
C ARG A 532 24.27 0.00 16.69
N PHE A 533 22.96 -0.18 16.48
CA PHE A 533 22.42 -1.40 15.89
C PHE A 533 21.94 -1.29 14.44
N PHE A 534 21.85 -0.12 13.84
CA PHE A 534 21.44 0.03 12.44
C PHE A 534 22.44 0.86 11.66
N CYS A 535 23.15 0.25 10.70
CA CYS A 535 23.91 0.97 9.68
C CYS A 535 23.34 0.70 8.30
N CYS A 536 22.35 1.47 7.90
CA CYS A 536 22.05 1.80 6.50
C CYS A 536 21.38 3.18 6.50
N HIS A 537 21.70 4.04 5.53
CA HIS A 537 21.09 5.38 5.38
C HIS A 537 19.57 5.37 5.60
N ASN A 538 18.83 4.39 5.07
CA ASN A 538 17.36 4.40 5.09
C ASN A 538 16.72 4.08 6.46
N MET A 539 17.20 3.08 7.20
CA MET A 539 16.68 2.80 8.55
C MET A 539 17.15 3.83 9.56
N PHE A 540 18.38 4.34 9.41
CA PHE A 540 18.90 5.40 10.26
C PHE A 540 18.14 6.72 10.09
N HIS A 541 17.81 7.13 8.86
CA HIS A 541 16.99 8.33 8.62
C HIS A 541 15.61 8.18 9.24
N ARG A 542 14.92 7.06 9.00
CA ARG A 542 13.62 6.77 9.62
C ARG A 542 13.65 6.88 11.13
N TRP A 543 14.67 6.29 11.74
CA TRP A 543 14.79 6.25 13.19
C TRP A 543 15.21 7.58 13.79
N SER A 544 16.10 8.30 13.12
CA SER A 544 16.48 9.67 13.48
C SER A 544 15.28 10.61 13.43
N ASP A 545 14.35 10.37 12.51
CA ASP A 545 13.17 11.21 12.32
C ASP A 545 12.09 10.91 13.36
N ILE A 546 11.79 9.64 13.63
CA ILE A 546 10.89 9.28 14.73
C ILE A 546 11.48 9.69 16.08
N GLY A 547 12.80 9.56 16.27
CA GLY A 547 13.48 10.02 17.48
C GLY A 547 13.38 11.53 17.71
N LYS A 548 13.38 12.36 16.66
CA LYS A 548 13.16 13.81 16.76
C LYS A 548 11.73 14.15 17.16
N ASP A 549 10.74 13.41 16.65
CA ASP A 549 9.32 13.61 17.00
C ASP A 549 9.05 13.23 18.47
N VAL A 550 9.66 12.16 18.98
CA VAL A 550 9.57 11.79 20.41
C VAL A 550 10.19 12.87 21.31
N VAL A 551 11.35 13.44 20.92
CA VAL A 551 11.98 14.55 21.65
C VAL A 551 11.10 15.82 21.62
N ALA A 552 10.35 16.05 20.54
CA ALA A 552 9.43 17.18 20.42
C ALA A 552 8.12 17.01 21.22
N VAL A 553 7.66 15.77 21.43
CA VAL A 553 6.41 15.44 22.13
C VAL A 553 6.59 15.27 23.65
N ALA A 554 7.82 15.11 24.16
CA ALA A 554 8.13 14.93 25.58
C ALA A 554 7.94 16.19 26.49
N GLY A 555 6.96 17.04 26.18
CA GLY A 555 6.34 17.95 27.14
C GLY A 555 5.45 17.17 28.11
N ILE A 556 6.07 16.55 29.12
CA ILE A 556 5.44 15.65 30.09
C ILE A 556 4.23 16.30 30.81
N ARG A 557 3.07 15.62 30.79
CA ARG A 557 2.09 15.65 31.90
C ARG A 557 1.53 14.24 32.18
N MET A 558 1.39 13.97 33.48
CA MET A 558 1.08 12.69 34.14
C MET A 558 -0.39 12.27 33.98
N GLU A 559 -0.67 10.97 33.87
CA GLU A 559 -1.35 10.15 34.90
C GLU A 559 -1.59 8.67 34.45
N ASP A 560 -1.14 7.76 35.32
CA ASP A 560 -1.59 6.39 35.62
C ASP A 560 -1.43 5.17 34.67
N PRO A 561 -1.35 3.93 35.26
CA PRO A 561 -0.44 2.89 34.81
C PRO A 561 -1.16 1.65 34.26
N LEU A 562 -0.43 0.85 33.46
CA LEU A 562 -0.38 -0.62 33.49
C LEU A 562 0.25 -1.13 32.19
N VAL A 563 1.53 -1.50 32.22
CA VAL A 563 2.14 -2.35 31.21
C VAL A 563 3.12 -3.29 31.93
N GLN A 564 2.63 -4.48 32.30
CA GLN A 564 3.47 -5.64 32.57
C GLN A 564 3.50 -6.48 31.29
N TRP A 565 4.70 -6.68 30.76
CA TRP A 565 5.05 -7.65 29.73
C TRP A 565 6.36 -8.34 30.14
#